data_AF-A0A067G0X4-F1
#
_entry.id   AF-A0A067G0X4-F1
#
_cell.length_a   1.000
_cell.length_b   1.000
_cell.length_c   1.000
_cell.angle_alpha   90.00
_cell.angle_beta   90.00
_cell.angle_gamma   90.00
#
_symmetry.space_group_name_H-M   'P 1'
#
loop_
_entity.id
_entity.type
_entity.pdbx_description
1 polymer ?
#
loop_
_entity_poly.entity_id
_entity_poly.type
_entity_poly.pdbx_seq_one_letter_code
_entity_poly.pdbx_strand_id
1 'polypeptide(L)'
;MFFSGDPTTRKRVDLGGRSSKERDRQKLLEQTRLERNRRLYLRRQNHAAIKIQKCFRGKKAMEIEHSKVREQFFATYGRHIQNVNRQCFGPQSAFFRQLFFFFNARNVSDISVLVETCRLMKHFVQES
;
A
#
# COMPACT_ATOMS: atom_id res chain seq x y z
N MET A 1 -29.04 -17.53 79.49
CA MET A 1 -29.64 -17.70 78.14
C MET A 1 -29.01 -18.93 77.51
N PHE A 2 -29.78 -19.99 77.26
CA PHE A 2 -29.27 -21.22 76.64
C PHE A 2 -29.43 -21.12 75.12
N PHE A 3 -28.30 -21.12 74.40
CA PHE A 3 -28.27 -21.23 72.94
C PHE A 3 -28.41 -22.73 72.61
N SER A 4 -29.61 -23.17 72.24
CA SER A 4 -29.96 -24.60 72.09
C SER A 4 -29.35 -25.28 70.86
N GLY A 5 -28.53 -24.58 70.07
CA GLY A 5 -27.58 -25.20 69.13
C GLY A 5 -28.14 -26.16 68.08
N ASP A 6 -29.47 -26.28 67.94
CA ASP A 6 -30.09 -27.33 67.13
C ASP A 6 -30.02 -26.94 65.65
N PRO A 7 -29.15 -27.58 64.84
CA PRO A 7 -28.90 -27.19 63.46
C PRO A 7 -30.09 -27.50 62.54
N THR A 8 -31.07 -28.27 63.03
CA THR A 8 -32.26 -28.70 62.28
C THR A 8 -33.30 -27.60 62.10
N THR A 9 -33.27 -26.55 62.94
CA THR A 9 -34.23 -25.43 62.90
C THR A 9 -33.83 -24.31 61.94
N ARG A 10 -32.64 -24.39 61.31
CA ARG A 10 -32.19 -23.38 60.34
C ARG A 10 -32.95 -23.54 59.03
N LYS A 11 -33.88 -22.62 58.77
CA LYS A 11 -34.49 -22.44 57.45
C LYS A 11 -33.37 -22.26 56.42
N ARG A 12 -33.25 -23.19 55.46
CA ARG A 12 -32.30 -23.05 54.34
C ARG A 12 -32.63 -21.76 53.60
N VAL A 13 -31.80 -20.74 53.78
CA VAL A 13 -31.87 -19.52 52.98
C VAL A 13 -31.25 -19.86 51.64
N ASP A 14 -32.09 -19.98 50.62
CA ASP A 14 -31.60 -20.16 49.26
C ASP A 14 -30.95 -18.84 48.83
N LEU A 15 -29.62 -18.78 48.84
CA LEU A 15 -28.84 -17.58 48.50
C LEU A 15 -28.87 -17.26 47.00
N GLY A 16 -29.93 -17.65 46.28
CA GLY A 16 -30.29 -17.19 44.93
C GLY A 16 -29.14 -17.11 43.94
N GLY A 17 -28.09 -17.94 44.11
CA GLY A 17 -26.77 -17.57 43.61
C GLY A 17 -26.46 -18.06 42.20
N ARG A 18 -27.21 -19.05 41.71
CA ARG A 18 -26.73 -19.86 40.57
C ARG A 18 -27.74 -20.29 39.49
N SER A 19 -29.05 -20.02 39.60
CA SER A 19 -30.02 -20.72 38.74
C SER A 19 -30.49 -20.03 37.43
N SER A 20 -30.08 -18.80 37.08
CA SER A 20 -30.39 -18.22 35.75
C SER A 20 -29.19 -17.84 34.87
N LYS A 21 -27.97 -17.86 35.43
CA LYS A 21 -26.76 -17.26 34.80
C LYS A 21 -26.11 -18.11 33.71
N GLU A 22 -26.48 -19.38 33.56
CA GLU A 22 -25.84 -20.28 32.60
C GLU A 22 -26.28 -19.98 31.16
N ARG A 23 -27.57 -19.66 30.97
CA ARG A 23 -28.10 -19.08 29.72
C ARG A 23 -27.50 -17.71 29.42
N ASP A 24 -27.30 -16.88 30.44
CA ASP A 24 -26.69 -15.54 30.28
C ASP A 24 -25.20 -15.61 29.96
N ARG A 25 -24.47 -16.59 30.52
CA ARG A 25 -23.06 -16.84 30.19
C ARG A 25 -22.90 -17.26 28.73
N GLN A 26 -23.72 -18.20 28.25
CA GLN A 26 -23.68 -18.61 26.84
C GLN A 26 -24.00 -17.44 25.91
N LYS A 27 -25.05 -16.66 26.23
CA LYS A 27 -25.39 -15.44 25.47
C LYS A 27 -24.25 -14.41 25.48
N LEU A 28 -23.60 -14.18 26.62
CA LEU A 28 -22.47 -13.26 26.74
C LEU A 28 -21.26 -13.72 25.91
N LEU A 29 -20.97 -15.03 25.92
CA LEU A 29 -19.89 -15.61 25.13
C LEU A 29 -20.17 -15.47 23.63
N GLU A 30 -21.40 -15.73 23.19
CA GLU A 30 -21.80 -15.56 21.79
C GLU A 30 -21.75 -14.08 21.37
N GLN A 31 -22.22 -13.15 22.21
CA GLN A 31 -22.09 -11.71 21.96
C GLN A 31 -20.62 -11.29 21.81
N THR A 32 -19.74 -11.78 22.69
CA THR A 32 -18.30 -11.49 22.65
C THR A 32 -17.66 -12.06 21.37
N ARG A 33 -18.04 -13.28 20.96
CA ARG A 33 -17.59 -13.91 19.71
C ARG A 33 -18.03 -13.10 18.49
N LEU A 34 -19.30 -12.70 18.43
CA LEU A 34 -19.85 -11.88 17.34
C LEU A 34 -19.15 -10.53 17.26
N GLU A 35 -18.94 -9.85 18.38
CA GLU A 35 -18.23 -8.56 18.42
C GLU A 35 -16.76 -8.72 17.98
N ARG A 36 -16.08 -9.78 18.42
CA ARG A 36 -14.71 -10.10 17.97
C ARG A 36 -14.66 -10.33 16.46
N ASN A 37 -15.61 -11.09 15.91
CA ASN A 37 -15.68 -11.36 14.48
C ASN A 37 -15.96 -10.07 13.68
N ARG A 38 -16.85 -9.21 14.16
CA ARG A 38 -17.10 -7.87 13.57
C ARG A 38 -15.83 -7.02 13.56
N ARG A 39 -15.12 -6.92 14.69
CA ARG A 39 -13.85 -6.18 14.78
C ARG A 39 -12.78 -6.75 13.85
N LEU A 40 -12.67 -8.07 13.77
CA LEU A 40 -11.73 -8.72 12.87
C LEU A 40 -12.04 -8.41 11.40
N TYR A 41 -13.32 -8.48 11.02
CA TYR A 41 -13.77 -8.15 9.67
C TYR A 41 -13.44 -6.70 9.29
N LEU A 42 -13.79 -5.75 10.15
CA LEU A 42 -13.48 -4.32 9.95
C LEU A 42 -11.97 -4.08 9.85
N ARG A 43 -11.16 -4.73 10.70
CA ARG A 43 -9.68 -4.64 10.61
C ARG A 43 -9.15 -5.15 9.27
N ARG A 44 -9.70 -6.26 8.76
CA ARG A 44 -9.30 -6.82 7.45
C ARG A 44 -9.66 -5.87 6.32
N GLN A 45 -10.88 -5.32 6.33
CA GLN A 45 -11.31 -4.33 5.34
C GLN A 45 -10.43 -3.07 5.38
N ASN A 46 -10.20 -2.50 6.56
CA ASN A 46 -9.35 -1.33 6.71
C ASN A 46 -7.91 -1.60 6.25
N HIS A 47 -7.35 -2.76 6.58
CA HIS A 47 -6.01 -3.13 6.14
C HIS A 47 -5.92 -3.24 4.61
N ALA A 48 -6.92 -3.85 3.97
CA ALA A 48 -6.99 -3.92 2.51
C ALA A 48 -7.16 -2.52 1.88
N ALA A 49 -8.05 -1.69 2.43
CA ALA A 49 -8.27 -0.33 1.96
C ALA A 49 -6.99 0.52 2.05
N ILE A 50 -6.24 0.42 3.15
CA ILE A 50 -4.96 1.13 3.31
C ILE A 50 -3.94 0.68 2.25
N LYS A 51 -3.85 -0.62 1.94
CA LYS A 51 -2.95 -1.11 0.89
C LYS A 51 -3.29 -0.52 -0.47
N ILE A 52 -4.58 -0.52 -0.83
CA ILE A 52 -5.07 0.06 -2.09
C ILE A 52 -4.75 1.55 -2.15
N GLN A 53 -5.08 2.30 -1.09
CA GLN A 53 -4.82 3.74 -1.00
C GLN A 53 -3.33 4.07 -1.11
N LYS A 54 -2.45 3.32 -0.43
CA LYS A 54 -1.00 3.51 -0.52
C LYS A 54 -0.48 3.28 -1.94
N CYS A 55 -0.91 2.18 -2.58
CA CYS A 55 -0.55 1.88 -3.96
C CYS A 55 -1.01 2.98 -4.92
N PHE A 56 -2.28 3.41 -4.81
CA PHE A 56 -2.84 4.47 -5.65
C PHE A 56 -2.10 5.81 -5.48
N ARG A 57 -1.85 6.22 -4.22
CA ARG A 57 -1.11 7.45 -3.92
C ARG A 57 0.33 7.38 -4.46
N GLY A 58 1.00 6.24 -4.28
CA GLY A 58 2.34 6.01 -4.81
C GLY A 58 2.39 6.09 -6.34
N LYS A 59 1.45 5.43 -7.02
CA LYS A 59 1.34 5.48 -8.48
C LYS A 59 1.12 6.91 -8.99
N LYS A 60 0.23 7.68 -8.36
CA LYS A 60 -0.02 9.08 -8.74
C LYS A 60 1.21 9.96 -8.54
N ALA A 61 1.95 9.77 -7.45
CA ALA A 61 3.21 10.48 -7.22
C ALA A 61 4.27 10.14 -8.27
N MET A 62 4.41 8.86 -8.62
CA MET A 62 5.32 8.40 -9.68
C MET A 62 4.95 9.02 -11.03
N GLU A 63 3.68 9.04 -11.42
CA GLU A 63 3.22 9.65 -12.68
C GLU A 63 3.53 11.14 -12.76
N ILE A 64 3.40 11.87 -11.64
CA ILE A 64 3.78 13.28 -11.55
C ILE A 64 5.29 13.44 -11.78
N GLU A 65 6.13 12.66 -11.10
CA GLU A 65 7.59 12.74 -11.26
C GLU A 65 8.05 12.32 -12.66
N HIS A 66 7.45 11.28 -13.26
CA HIS A 66 7.69 10.91 -14.65
C HIS A 66 7.41 12.08 -15.59
N SER A 67 6.31 12.79 -15.37
CA SER A 67 5.91 13.92 -16.22
C SER A 67 6.90 15.08 -16.09
N LYS A 68 7.31 15.43 -14.85
CA LYS A 68 8.33 16.46 -14.60
C LYS A 68 9.68 16.12 -15.23
N VAL A 69 10.17 14.89 -15.03
CA VAL A 69 11.46 14.47 -15.59
C VAL A 69 11.39 14.43 -17.12
N ARG A 70 10.26 14.03 -17.70
CA ARG A 70 10.04 14.07 -19.15
C ARG A 70 10.10 15.49 -19.70
N GLU A 71 9.41 16.43 -19.07
CA GLU A 71 9.44 17.85 -19.47
C GLU A 71 10.86 18.42 -19.40
N GLN A 72 11.57 18.15 -18.29
CA GLN A 72 12.97 18.55 -18.12
C GLN A 72 13.86 17.93 -19.20
N PHE A 73 13.72 16.63 -19.46
CA PHE A 73 14.47 15.91 -20.48
C PHE A 73 14.30 16.57 -21.85
N PHE A 74 13.07 16.85 -22.27
CA PHE A 74 12.82 17.50 -23.56
C PHE A 74 13.24 18.97 -23.59
N ALA A 75 13.22 19.67 -22.46
CA ALA A 75 13.78 21.02 -22.36
C ALA A 75 15.31 21.02 -22.54
N THR A 76 16.01 19.99 -22.02
CA THR A 76 17.47 19.88 -22.15
C THR A 76 17.90 19.35 -23.52
N TYR A 77 17.34 18.23 -23.96
CA TYR A 77 17.83 17.49 -25.14
C TYR A 77 17.03 17.79 -26.43
N GLY A 78 15.93 18.53 -26.31
CA GLY A 78 15.00 18.82 -27.40
C GLY A 78 14.01 17.68 -27.66
N ARG A 79 12.85 18.01 -28.23
CA ARG A 79 11.75 17.04 -28.49
C ARG A 79 12.17 15.91 -29.44
N HIS A 80 13.11 16.19 -30.33
CA HIS A 80 13.64 15.24 -31.31
C HIS A 80 15.11 14.88 -31.05
N ILE A 81 15.60 15.07 -29.82
CA ILE A 81 16.99 14.70 -29.45
C ILE A 81 18.05 15.48 -30.25
N GLN A 82 17.68 16.68 -30.73
CA GLN A 82 18.55 17.52 -31.56
C GLN A 82 19.73 18.13 -30.81
N ASN A 83 19.68 18.20 -29.48
CA ASN A 83 20.74 18.78 -28.64
C ASN A 83 21.63 17.70 -27.98
N VAL A 84 21.66 16.49 -28.53
CA VAL A 84 22.45 15.38 -27.97
C VAL A 84 23.76 15.22 -28.71
N ASN A 85 24.84 15.10 -27.93
CA ASN A 85 26.18 14.84 -28.42
C ASN A 85 26.74 13.55 -27.78
N ARG A 86 27.94 13.15 -28.17
CA ARG A 86 28.62 11.96 -27.64
C ARG A 86 28.78 11.99 -26.10
N GLN A 87 28.94 13.16 -25.49
CA GLN A 87 29.11 13.30 -24.05
C GLN A 87 27.85 12.90 -23.27
N CYS A 88 26.66 13.05 -23.88
CA CYS A 88 25.39 12.59 -23.31
C CYS A 88 25.34 11.07 -23.10
N PHE A 89 26.20 10.29 -23.75
CA PHE A 89 26.31 8.83 -23.59
C PHE A 89 27.38 8.41 -22.58
N GLY A 90 28.06 9.38 -21.95
CA GLY A 90 29.07 9.10 -20.93
C GLY A 90 28.47 8.64 -19.60
N PRO A 91 29.29 8.03 -18.72
CA PRO A 91 28.83 7.47 -17.43
C PRO A 91 28.30 8.54 -16.45
N GLN A 92 28.68 9.81 -16.63
CA GLN A 92 28.23 10.93 -15.81
C GLN A 92 26.94 11.58 -16.32
N SER A 93 26.49 11.20 -17.51
CA SER A 93 25.30 11.79 -18.11
C SER A 93 24.02 11.27 -17.45
N ALA A 94 23.07 12.16 -17.23
CA ALA A 94 21.73 11.82 -16.76
C ALA A 94 20.83 11.27 -17.89
N PHE A 95 21.26 11.33 -19.15
CA PHE A 95 20.43 11.09 -20.33
C PHE A 95 19.68 9.75 -20.26
N PHE A 96 20.39 8.61 -20.17
CA PHE A 96 19.75 7.30 -20.09
C PHE A 96 18.95 7.10 -18.81
N ARG A 97 19.45 7.61 -17.68
CA ARG A 97 18.75 7.50 -16.41
C ARG A 97 17.39 8.18 -16.47
N GLN A 98 17.33 9.38 -17.05
CA GLN A 98 16.09 10.11 -17.25
C GLN A 98 15.20 9.41 -18.29
N LEU A 99 15.75 9.06 -19.45
CA LEU A 99 15.02 8.39 -20.52
C LEU A 99 14.33 7.12 -20.00
N PHE A 100 15.08 6.20 -19.38
CA PHE A 100 14.51 4.95 -18.86
C PHE A 100 13.60 5.15 -17.66
N PHE A 101 13.78 6.23 -16.89
CA PHE A 101 12.88 6.55 -15.78
C PHE A 101 11.48 6.90 -16.26
N PHE A 102 11.33 7.85 -17.20
CA PHE A 102 9.99 8.26 -17.65
C PHE A 102 9.42 7.43 -18.81
N PHE A 103 10.23 6.57 -19.43
CA PHE A 103 9.87 5.82 -20.64
C PHE A 103 8.56 5.06 -20.48
N ASN A 104 7.69 5.21 -21.47
CA ASN A 104 6.45 4.45 -21.55
C ASN A 104 6.30 3.80 -22.93
N ALA A 105 6.31 2.46 -22.97
CA ALA A 105 6.13 1.68 -24.20
C ALA A 105 4.76 1.87 -24.87
N ARG A 106 3.79 2.50 -24.19
CA ARG A 106 2.49 2.88 -24.80
C ARG A 106 2.52 4.27 -25.44
N ASN A 107 3.59 5.04 -25.22
CA ASN A 107 3.76 6.36 -25.79
C ASN A 107 4.65 6.28 -27.04
N VAL A 108 4.05 6.54 -28.21
CA VAL A 108 4.75 6.53 -29.50
C VAL A 108 5.91 7.52 -29.54
N SER A 109 5.79 8.67 -28.87
CA SER A 109 6.86 9.66 -28.78
C SER A 109 8.08 9.11 -28.03
N ASP A 110 7.86 8.38 -26.94
CA ASP A 110 8.95 7.81 -26.14
C ASP A 110 9.67 6.70 -26.93
N ILE A 111 8.94 5.90 -27.71
CA ILE A 111 9.51 4.91 -28.64
C ILE A 111 10.34 5.59 -29.71
N SER A 112 9.82 6.65 -30.34
CA SER A 112 10.57 7.42 -31.35
C SER A 112 11.89 7.95 -30.79
N VAL A 113 11.86 8.48 -29.56
CA VAL A 113 13.04 8.95 -28.85
C VAL A 113 14.04 7.82 -28.62
N LEU A 114 13.58 6.64 -28.20
CA LEU A 114 14.45 5.47 -28.01
C LEU A 114 15.10 5.01 -29.33
N VAL A 115 14.34 4.97 -30.42
CA VAL A 115 14.85 4.61 -31.76
C VAL A 115 15.93 5.60 -32.20
N GLU A 116 15.68 6.89 -32.06
CA GLU A 116 16.63 7.93 -32.45
C GLU A 116 17.90 7.89 -31.59
N THR A 117 17.74 7.63 -30.30
CA THR A 117 18.88 7.38 -29.39
C THR A 117 19.75 6.23 -29.90
N CYS A 118 19.16 5.11 -30.28
CA CYS A 118 19.91 3.97 -30.84
C CYS A 118 20.63 4.32 -32.15
N ARG A 119 20.01 5.13 -33.02
CA ARG A 119 20.66 5.61 -34.26
C ARG A 119 21.86 6.48 -33.98
N LEU A 120 21.74 7.45 -33.07
CA LEU A 120 22.83 8.33 -32.65
C LEU A 120 23.98 7.52 -32.03
N MET A 121 23.68 6.55 -31.17
CA MET A 121 24.71 5.66 -30.61
C MET A 121 25.46 4.91 -31.70
N LYS A 122 24.74 4.33 -32.67
CA LYS A 122 25.36 3.62 -33.79
C LYS A 122 26.25 4.56 -34.61
N HIS A 123 25.79 5.77 -34.89
CA HIS A 123 26.56 6.78 -35.61
C HIS A 123 27.87 7.11 -34.89
N PHE A 124 27.82 7.41 -33.59
CA PHE A 124 29.03 7.76 -32.83
C PHE A 124 30.03 6.62 -32.69
N VAL A 125 29.57 5.36 -32.72
CA VAL A 125 30.45 4.20 -32.76
C VAL A 125 31.11 4.04 -34.13
N GLN A 126 30.41 4.34 -35.23
CA GLN A 126 30.94 4.23 -36.59
C GLN A 126 31.90 5.37 -36.98
N GLU A 127 31.77 6.54 -36.34
CA GLU A 127 32.70 7.68 -36.51
C GLU A 127 33.97 7.60 -35.64
N SER A 128 34.10 6.56 -34.80
CA SER A 128 35.30 6.31 -33.97
C SER A 128 36.25 5.32 -34.64
#